data_AF-A0A7C3SNG6-F1
#
_entry.id   AF-A0A7C3SNG6-F1
#
_cell.length_a   1.000
_cell.length_b   1.000
_cell.length_c   1.000
_cell.angle_alpha   90.00
_cell.angle_beta   90.00
_cell.angle_gamma   90.00
#
_symmetry.space_group_name_H-M   'P 1'
#
loop_
_entity.id
_entity.type
_entity.pdbx_description
1 polymer ?
#
loop_
_entity_poly.entity_id
_entity_poly.type
_entity_poly.pdbx_seq_one_letter_code
_entity_poly.pdbx_strand_id
1 'polypeptide(L)' 'MQEAVIDTNVLVYDTFEDSLYHKAARHLLDSLDRWLIPLIVVYEYVWLLKGLNM' A
#
# COMPACT_ATOMS: atom_id res chain seq x y z
N MET A 1 -8.36 17.98 -5.82
CA MET A 1 -8.34 16.55 -6.15
C MET A 1 -6.91 16.08 -6.01
N GLN A 2 -6.59 15.35 -4.94
CA GLN A 2 -5.25 14.81 -4.68
C GLN A 2 -5.19 13.38 -5.20
N GLU A 3 -4.27 13.12 -6.11
CA GLU A 3 -4.00 11.80 -6.65
C GLU A 3 -2.51 11.49 -6.54
N ALA A 4 -2.17 10.21 -6.39
CA ALA A 4 -0.79 9.76 -6.33
C ALA A 4 -0.63 8.40 -7.00
N VAL A 5 0.57 8.15 -7.51
CA VAL A 5 0.99 6.82 -7.94
C VAL A 5 1.44 6.05 -6.70
N ILE A 6 0.76 4.94 -6.41
CA ILE A 6 0.99 4.17 -5.20
C ILE A 6 2.12 3.17 -5.43
N ASP A 7 3.06 3.12 -4.49
CA ASP A 7 4.11 2.12 -4.42
C ASP A 7 3.72 0.95 -3.51
N THR A 8 4.31 -0.22 -3.73
CA THR A 8 4.03 -1.45 -2.96
C THR A 8 4.25 -1.25 -1.47
N ASN A 9 5.30 -0.52 -1.07
CA ASN A 9 5.60 -0.31 0.36
C ASN A 9 4.46 0.39 1.11
N VAL A 10 3.77 1.33 0.46
CA VAL A 10 2.66 2.06 1.10
C VAL A 10 1.49 1.11 1.39
N LEU A 11 1.16 0.23 0.44
CA LEU A 11 0.13 -0.80 0.64
C LEU A 11 0.54 -1.80 1.74
N VAL A 12 1.81 -2.21 1.74
CA VAL A 12 2.35 -3.11 2.77
C VAL A 12 2.25 -2.49 4.16
N TYR A 13 2.69 -1.24 4.34
CA TYR A 13 2.57 -0.57 5.64
C TYR A 13 1.12 -0.36 6.07
N ASP A 14 0.20 -0.04 5.15
CA ASP A 14 -1.23 0.03 5.47
C ASP A 14 -1.82 -1.34 5.88
N THR A 15 -1.31 -2.43 5.34
CA THR A 15 -1.82 -3.80 5.59
C THR A 15 -1.39 -4.36 6.94
N PHE A 16 -0.15 -4.13 7.35
CA PHE A 16 0.40 -4.66 8.61
C PHE A 16 0.26 -3.63 9.72
N GLU A 17 -0.77 -3.77 10.55
CA GLU A 17 -1.12 -2.82 11.62
C GLU A 17 -0.04 -2.65 12.70
N ASP A 18 0.79 -3.68 12.89
CA ASP A 18 1.90 -3.73 13.82
C ASP A 18 3.20 -3.10 13.27
N SER A 19 3.19 -2.65 12.01
CA SER A 19 4.35 -2.00 11.39
C SER A 19 4.55 -0.56 11.87
N LEU A 20 5.82 -0.12 11.90
CA LEU A 20 6.21 1.22 12.37
C LEU A 20 5.47 2.36 11.64
N TYR A 21 5.17 2.18 10.35
CA TYR A 21 4.60 3.23 9.50
C TYR A 21 3.11 3.03 9.17
N HIS A 22 2.43 2.06 9.80
CA HIS A 22 1.02 1.76 9.50
C HIS A 22 0.13 3.00 9.52
N LYS A 23 0.16 3.77 10.62
CA LYS A 23 -0.68 4.97 10.76
C LYS A 23 -0.36 6.05 9.72
N ALA A 24 0.91 6.16 9.32
CA ALA A 24 1.33 7.14 8.32
C ALA A 24 0.88 6.73 6.92
N ALA A 25 1.03 5.46 6.56
CA ALA A 25 0.54 4.91 5.30
C ALA A 25 -0.98 5.02 5.20
N ARG A 26 -1.69 4.65 6.27
CA ARG A 26 -3.14 4.76 6.36
C ARG A 26 -3.64 6.19 6.13
N HIS A 27 -3.09 7.15 6.87
CA HIS A 27 -3.46 8.55 6.72
C HIS A 27 -3.11 9.07 5.31
N LEU A 28 -1.97 8.68 4.74
CA LEU A 28 -1.60 9.10 3.39
C LEU A 28 -2.63 8.60 2.38
N LEU A 29 -2.95 7.31 2.42
CA LEU A 29 -3.93 6.68 1.52
C LEU A 29 -5.34 7.26 1.67
N ASP A 30 -5.81 7.46 2.90
CA ASP A 30 -7.13 8.04 3.21
C ASP A 30 -7.23 9.52 2.79
N SER A 31 -6.11 10.23 2.63
CA SER A 31 -6.08 11.64 2.21
C SER A 31 -6.16 11.86 0.70
N LEU A 32 -6.00 10.80 -0.10
CA LEU A 32 -6.03 10.85 -1.56
C LEU A 32 -7.45 10.60 -2.08
N ASP A 33 -7.87 11.42 -3.03
CA ASP A 33 -9.16 11.25 -3.72
C ASP A 33 -9.11 10.11 -4.74
N ARG A 34 -7.92 9.79 -5.26
CA ARG A 34 -7.71 8.75 -6.27
C ARG A 34 -6.34 8.10 -6.13
N TRP A 35 -6.31 6.77 -6.20
CA TRP A 35 -5.08 6.00 -6.25
C TRP A 35 -4.80 5.57 -7.69
N LEU A 36 -3.59 5.87 -8.18
CA LEU A 36 -3.08 5.34 -9.44
C LEU A 36 -2.17 4.17 -9.10
N ILE A 37 -2.63 2.94 -9.32
CA ILE A 37 -1.87 1.74 -8.96
C ILE A 37 -1.30 1.11 -10.23
N PRO A 38 0.03 1.13 -10.45
CA PRO A 38 0.66 0.40 -11.54
C PRO A 38 0.42 -1.10 -11.40
N LEU A 39 0.27 -1.82 -12.52
CA LEU A 39 0.03 -3.27 -12.50
C LEU A 39 1.15 -4.05 -11.78
N ILE A 40 2.40 -3.59 -11.87
CA ILE A 40 3.53 -4.21 -11.16
C ILE A 40 3.36 -4.17 -9.64
N VAL A 41 2.79 -3.10 -9.09
CA VAL A 41 2.54 -2.96 -7.64
C VAL A 41 1.55 -4.00 -7.14
N VAL A 42 0.56 -4.36 -7.96
CA VAL A 42 -0.37 -5.46 -7.65
C VAL A 42 0.37 -6.80 -7.60
N TYR A 43 1.26 -7.07 -8.56
CA TYR A 43 2.04 -8.32 -8.57
C TYR A 43 2.97 -8.41 -7.35
N GLU A 44 3.70 -7.35 -7.04
CA GLU A 44 4.62 -7.31 -5.90
C GLU A 44 3.87 -7.50 -4.58
N TYR A 45 2.74 -6.80 -4.40
CA TYR A 45 1.91 -6.91 -3.21
C TYR A 45 1.37 -8.34 -3.02
N VAL A 46 0.83 -8.95 -4.08
CA VAL A 46 0.33 -10.34 -4.02
C VAL A 46 1.46 -11.35 -3.79
N TRP A 47 2.62 -11.17 -4.42
CA TRP A 47 3.78 -12.03 -4.20
C TRP A 47 4.33 -11.93 -2.79
N LEU A 48 4.34 -10.73 -2.20
CA LEU A 48 4.73 -10.53 -0.82
C LEU A 48 3.78 -11.29 0.12
N LEU A 49 2.45 -11.12 -0.03
CA LEU A 49 1.48 -11.84 0.79
C LEU A 49 1.62 -13.36 0.65
N LYS A 50 1.81 -13.85 -0.58
CA LYS A 50 2.07 -15.27 -0.84
C LYS A 50 3.36 -15.75 -0.16
N GLY A 51 4.42 -14.94 -0.18
CA GLY A 51 5.69 -15.23 0.50
C GLY A 51 5.57 -15.27 2.02
N LEU A 52 4.56 -14.62 2.58
CA LEU A 52 4.20 -14.65 4.00
C LEU A 52 3.16 -15.73 4.34
N ASN A 53 2.80 -16.59 3.38
CA ASN A 53 1.76 -17.62 3.52
C ASN A 53 0.38 -17.07 3.93
N MET A 54 0.02 -15.88 3.43
CA MET A 54 -1.29 -15.25 3.61
C MET A 54 -2.24 -15.54 2.45
#